data_AF-A0A8J3LLQ3-F1
#
_entry.id   AF-A0A8J3LLQ3-F1
#
_cell.length_a   1.000
_cell.length_b   1.000
_cell.length_c   1.000
_cell.angle_alpha   90.00
_cell.angle_beta   90.00
_cell.angle_gamma   90.00
#
_symmetry.space_group_name_H-M   'P 1'
#
loop_
_entity.id
_entity.type
_entity.pdbx_description
1 polymer ?
#
loop_
_entity_poly.entity_id
_entity_poly.type
_entity_poly.pdbx_seq_one_letter_code
_entity_poly.pdbx_strand_id
1 'polypeptide(L)'
;MRALADALGEPGEPGVLAAAPARVLTMDSRPLTVRWYYDIWQRLPGVRNGLYGRGVIGVSEAGHRRLAALPQVMNDDLAASVAFGPHERRIVRQARVVVHPPRTATDLMRRRVRALTGIAQLENTMDGIGGARTTRADLLRILRAEPAMAPRLAVFLGVTAVARWKARRPIRSRDYTTWLRDDSSRAVATKESR
;
A
#
# COMPACT_ATOMS: atom_id res chain seq x y z
N MET A 1 -16.33 10.66 -5.17
CA MET A 1 -16.93 9.47 -5.82
C MET A 1 -17.17 9.71 -7.31
N ARG A 2 -17.85 10.79 -7.74
CA ARG A 2 -18.08 11.10 -9.17
C ARG A 2 -16.82 11.03 -10.05
N ALA A 3 -15.75 11.73 -9.67
CA ALA A 3 -14.47 11.69 -10.40
C ALA A 3 -13.80 10.30 -10.51
N LEU A 4 -14.17 9.33 -9.67
CA LEU A 4 -13.71 7.95 -9.81
C LEU A 4 -14.55 7.20 -10.85
N ALA A 5 -15.86 7.43 -10.87
CA ALA A 5 -16.76 6.88 -11.88
C ALA A 5 -16.39 7.39 -13.28
N ASP A 6 -16.19 8.72 -13.41
CA ASP A 6 -15.78 9.35 -14.68
C ASP A 6 -14.42 8.86 -15.20
N ALA A 7 -13.61 8.25 -14.33
CA ALA A 7 -12.29 7.75 -14.69
C ALA A 7 -12.31 6.29 -15.19
N LEU A 8 -13.42 5.57 -15.02
CA LEU A 8 -13.63 4.21 -15.50
C LEU A 8 -14.05 4.25 -16.97
N GLY A 9 -13.73 3.18 -17.70
CA GLY A 9 -14.24 3.01 -19.07
C GLY A 9 -15.74 2.78 -19.11
N GLU A 10 -16.36 3.01 -20.27
CA GLU A 10 -17.75 2.65 -20.52
C GLU A 10 -17.96 1.13 -20.37
N PRO A 11 -19.17 0.68 -19.99
CA PRO A 11 -19.49 -0.74 -19.91
C PRO A 11 -19.25 -1.45 -21.25
N GLY A 12 -18.38 -2.47 -21.26
CA GLY A 12 -18.11 -3.30 -22.44
C GLY A 12 -16.86 -2.93 -23.25
N GLU A 13 -16.18 -1.82 -22.94
CA GLU A 13 -14.95 -1.44 -23.63
C GLU A 13 -13.67 -1.91 -22.90
N PRO A 14 -12.59 -2.26 -23.64
CA PRO A 14 -11.26 -2.49 -23.06
C PRO A 14 -10.64 -1.16 -22.60
N GLY A 15 -11.11 -0.65 -21.47
CA GLY A 15 -10.69 0.61 -20.86
C GLY A 15 -10.14 0.45 -19.44
N VAL A 16 -10.21 1.51 -18.65
CA VAL A 16 -9.83 1.47 -17.23
C VAL A 16 -10.90 0.70 -16.46
N LEU A 17 -10.50 -0.41 -15.84
CA LEU A 17 -11.35 -1.29 -15.06
C LEU A 17 -11.38 -0.94 -13.58
N ALA A 18 -10.35 -0.24 -13.09
CA ALA A 18 -10.25 0.15 -11.70
C ALA A 18 -9.62 1.53 -11.51
N ALA A 19 -10.21 2.33 -10.63
CA ALA A 19 -9.75 3.67 -10.31
C ALA A 19 -9.65 3.87 -8.80
N ALA A 20 -8.63 4.59 -8.34
CA ALA A 20 -8.47 4.94 -6.92
C ALA A 20 -7.98 6.39 -6.75
N PRO A 21 -8.32 7.07 -5.63
CA PRO A 21 -7.91 8.45 -5.41
C PRO A 21 -6.39 8.55 -5.16
N ALA A 22 -5.82 9.73 -5.37
CA ALA A 22 -4.47 10.04 -4.91
C ALA A 22 -4.36 9.95 -3.38
N ARG A 23 -3.24 9.45 -2.87
CA ARG A 23 -2.97 9.40 -1.42
C ARG A 23 -2.28 10.66 -0.97
N VAL A 24 -2.72 11.17 0.17
CA VAL A 24 -2.06 12.22 0.93
C VAL A 24 -1.74 11.66 2.31
N LEU A 25 -0.46 11.64 2.68
CA LEU A 25 -0.04 11.14 3.98
C LEU A 25 0.09 12.31 4.97
N THR A 26 -0.54 12.19 6.14
CA THR A 26 -0.40 13.19 7.22
C THR A 26 0.82 12.90 8.07
N MET A 27 1.94 13.52 7.71
CA MET A 27 3.25 13.31 8.35
C MET A 27 3.51 14.23 9.54
N ASP A 28 2.59 15.14 9.83
CA ASP A 28 2.70 16.06 10.95
C ASP A 28 2.80 15.29 12.26
N SER A 29 3.74 15.71 13.11
CA SER A 29 3.99 15.07 14.41
C SER A 29 4.35 13.58 14.33
N ARG A 30 4.95 13.10 13.23
CA ARG A 30 5.49 11.72 13.13
C ARG A 30 6.99 11.69 13.43
N PRO A 31 7.49 10.64 14.11
CA PRO A 31 8.91 10.52 14.39
C PRO A 31 9.70 10.41 13.08
N LEU A 32 10.97 10.86 13.11
CA LEU A 32 11.84 10.91 11.92
C LEU A 32 11.92 9.57 11.21
N THR A 33 11.99 8.46 11.95
CA THR A 33 12.04 7.11 11.37
C THR A 33 10.83 6.82 10.48
N VAL A 34 9.62 7.23 10.91
CA VAL A 34 8.40 7.07 10.10
C VAL A 34 8.44 8.00 8.90
N ARG A 35 8.76 9.28 9.11
CA ARG A 35 8.82 10.28 8.02
C ARG A 35 9.79 9.84 6.92
N TRP A 36 11.02 9.51 7.29
CA TRP A 36 12.07 9.10 6.34
C TRP A 36 11.76 7.78 5.64
N TYR A 37 11.16 6.83 6.35
CA TYR A 37 10.67 5.60 5.72
C TYR A 37 9.65 5.91 4.61
N TYR A 38 8.66 6.75 4.92
CA TYR A 38 7.60 7.06 3.98
C TYR A 38 8.04 8.00 2.85
N ASP A 39 9.04 8.86 3.07
CA ASP A 39 9.69 9.65 2.01
C ASP A 39 10.15 8.75 0.86
N ILE A 40 10.80 7.63 1.15
CA ILE A 40 11.23 6.67 0.13
C ILE A 40 10.04 5.83 -0.36
N TRP A 41 9.23 5.28 0.56
CA TRP A 41 8.14 4.37 0.22
C TRP A 41 7.16 4.98 -0.78
N GLN A 42 6.75 6.24 -0.61
CA GLN A 42 5.79 6.91 -1.50
C GLN A 42 6.34 7.16 -2.92
N ARG A 43 7.66 7.13 -3.11
CA ARG A 43 8.31 7.35 -4.41
C ARG A 43 8.41 6.06 -5.24
N LEU A 44 8.22 4.90 -4.63
CA LEU A 44 8.32 3.59 -5.30
C LEU A 44 7.23 3.42 -6.37
N PRO A 45 7.54 2.93 -7.59
CA PRO A 45 6.54 2.80 -8.66
C PRO A 45 5.33 1.95 -8.27
N GLY A 46 5.55 0.81 -7.61
CA GLY A 46 4.47 -0.05 -7.12
C GLY A 46 3.55 0.64 -6.10
N VAL A 47 4.07 1.61 -5.34
CA VAL A 47 3.29 2.42 -4.38
C VAL A 47 2.57 3.56 -5.10
N ARG A 48 3.24 4.23 -6.03
CA ARG A 48 2.63 5.35 -6.79
C ARG A 48 1.44 4.88 -7.62
N ASN A 49 1.57 3.72 -8.25
CA ASN A 49 0.61 3.20 -9.23
C ASN A 49 -0.33 2.13 -8.67
N GLY A 50 -0.06 1.59 -7.47
CA GLY A 50 -0.92 0.60 -6.82
C GLY A 50 -2.21 1.22 -6.28
N LEU A 51 -3.30 0.44 -6.33
CA LEU A 51 -4.64 0.79 -5.83
C LEU A 51 -4.80 0.58 -4.32
N TYR A 52 -3.97 -0.30 -3.73
CA TYR A 52 -4.00 -0.63 -2.30
C TYR A 52 -3.78 0.57 -1.40
N GLY A 53 -4.32 0.54 -0.17
CA GLY A 53 -4.13 1.55 0.86
C GLY A 53 -4.72 2.92 0.53
N ARG A 54 -5.75 2.98 -0.32
CA ARG A 54 -6.40 4.24 -0.80
C ARG A 54 -7.82 4.44 -0.29
N GLY A 55 -8.26 3.60 0.64
CA GLY A 55 -9.59 3.68 1.27
C GLY A 55 -10.72 3.20 0.37
N VAL A 56 -10.75 3.65 -0.90
CA VAL A 56 -11.76 3.26 -1.89
C VAL A 56 -11.11 2.89 -3.22
N ILE A 57 -11.67 1.88 -3.87
CA ILE A 57 -11.37 1.50 -5.24
C ILE A 57 -12.72 1.49 -5.98
N GLY A 58 -12.87 2.35 -6.99
CA GLY A 58 -13.96 2.27 -7.95
C GLY A 58 -13.61 1.24 -9.01
N VAL A 59 -14.58 0.43 -9.44
CA VAL A 59 -14.38 -0.58 -10.48
C VAL A 59 -15.54 -0.54 -11.48
N SER A 60 -15.24 -0.84 -12.74
CA SER A 60 -16.27 -1.11 -13.74
C SER A 60 -16.94 -2.46 -13.46
N GLU A 61 -18.01 -2.79 -14.18
CA GLU A 61 -18.70 -4.07 -14.04
C GLU A 61 -17.76 -5.27 -14.33
N ALA A 62 -16.94 -5.18 -15.37
CA ALA A 62 -15.93 -6.17 -15.69
C ALA A 62 -14.85 -6.26 -14.60
N GLY A 63 -14.44 -5.11 -14.05
CA GLY A 63 -13.52 -5.06 -12.91
C GLY A 63 -14.11 -5.70 -11.66
N HIS A 64 -15.40 -5.48 -11.40
CA HIS A 64 -16.12 -6.09 -10.28
C HIS A 64 -16.17 -7.60 -10.39
N ARG A 65 -16.52 -8.16 -11.56
CA ARG A 65 -16.47 -9.62 -11.80
C ARG A 65 -15.09 -10.21 -11.49
N ARG A 66 -14.02 -9.51 -11.90
CA ARG A 66 -12.65 -9.94 -11.61
C ARG A 66 -12.34 -9.93 -10.12
N LEU A 67 -12.76 -8.88 -9.40
CA LEU A 67 -12.58 -8.81 -7.95
C LEU A 67 -13.40 -9.85 -7.19
N ALA A 68 -14.62 -10.15 -7.65
CA ALA A 68 -15.49 -11.15 -7.04
C ALA A 68 -14.92 -12.58 -7.16
N ALA A 69 -14.09 -12.83 -8.17
CA ALA A 69 -13.41 -14.11 -8.37
C ALA A 69 -12.10 -14.24 -7.56
N LEU A 70 -11.67 -13.20 -6.84
CA LEU A 70 -10.42 -13.27 -6.08
C LEU A 70 -10.55 -14.19 -4.85
N PRO A 71 -9.48 -14.92 -4.51
CA PRO A 71 -9.45 -15.71 -3.29
C PRO A 71 -9.51 -14.82 -2.05
N GLN A 72 -10.06 -15.36 -0.96
CA GLN A 72 -10.01 -14.69 0.33
C GLN A 72 -8.57 -14.69 0.88
N VAL A 73 -8.00 -13.50 1.04
CA VAL A 73 -6.60 -13.29 1.47
C VAL A 73 -6.52 -12.16 2.48
N MET A 74 -5.49 -12.16 3.31
CA MET A 74 -5.33 -11.15 4.38
C MET A 74 -5.18 -9.72 3.83
N ASN A 75 -4.64 -9.57 2.63
CA ASN A 75 -4.36 -8.29 1.99
C ASN A 75 -5.23 -8.12 0.73
N ASP A 76 -6.54 -8.00 0.96
CA ASP A 76 -7.58 -7.84 -0.04
C ASP A 76 -7.35 -6.63 -0.97
N ASP A 77 -6.90 -5.51 -0.41
CA ASP A 77 -6.61 -4.29 -1.18
C ASP A 77 -5.42 -4.44 -2.14
N LEU A 78 -4.41 -5.21 -1.74
CA LEU A 78 -3.29 -5.57 -2.60
C LEU A 78 -3.72 -6.59 -3.65
N ALA A 79 -4.50 -7.60 -3.28
CA ALA A 79 -5.07 -8.58 -4.21
C ALA A 79 -5.86 -7.87 -5.32
N ALA A 80 -6.76 -6.95 -4.92
CA ALA A 80 -7.49 -6.10 -5.84
C ALA A 80 -6.55 -5.25 -6.71
N SER A 81 -5.46 -4.72 -6.14
CA SER A 81 -4.51 -3.91 -6.89
C SER A 81 -3.68 -4.69 -7.91
N VAL A 82 -3.42 -5.98 -7.70
CA VAL A 82 -2.60 -6.82 -8.60
C VAL A 82 -3.45 -7.60 -9.60
N ALA A 83 -4.77 -7.68 -9.38
CA ALA A 83 -5.74 -8.22 -10.32
C ALA A 83 -5.88 -7.40 -11.63
N PHE A 84 -5.34 -6.19 -11.65
CA PHE A 84 -5.38 -5.28 -12.80
C PHE A 84 -3.97 -4.95 -13.28
N GLY A 85 -3.78 -5.07 -14.60
CA GLY A 85 -2.57 -4.62 -15.28
C GLY A 85 -2.38 -3.10 -15.17
N PRO A 86 -1.17 -2.58 -15.45
CA PRO A 86 -0.88 -1.14 -15.37
C PRO A 86 -1.82 -0.25 -16.20
N HIS A 87 -2.30 -0.74 -17.35
CA HIS A 87 -3.19 0.00 -18.27
C HIS A 87 -4.67 -0.09 -17.87
N GLU A 88 -5.05 -1.13 -17.13
CA GLU A 88 -6.43 -1.34 -16.66
C GLU A 88 -6.75 -0.53 -15.41
N ARG A 89 -5.76 0.16 -14.82
CA ARG A 89 -5.91 0.87 -13.55
C ARG A 89 -5.50 2.34 -13.64
N ARG A 90 -6.17 3.20 -12.88
CA ARG A 90 -5.91 4.65 -12.87
C ARG A 90 -5.90 5.24 -11.46
N ILE A 91 -4.94 6.11 -11.19
CA ILE A 91 -4.96 6.97 -10.00
C ILE A 91 -5.54 8.33 -10.39
N VAL A 92 -6.72 8.65 -9.84
CA VAL A 92 -7.42 9.91 -10.08
C VAL A 92 -6.81 10.99 -9.20
N ARG A 93 -6.11 11.96 -9.80
CA ARG A 93 -5.38 13.00 -9.04
C ARG A 93 -6.28 14.07 -8.43
N GLN A 94 -7.45 14.29 -9.03
CA GLN A 94 -8.47 15.22 -8.58
C GLN A 94 -9.19 14.73 -7.32
N ALA A 95 -9.22 13.42 -7.08
CA ALA A 95 -9.74 12.82 -5.87
C ALA A 95 -8.61 12.49 -4.90
N ARG A 96 -8.79 12.76 -3.60
CA ARG A 96 -7.76 12.52 -2.58
C ARG A 96 -8.32 11.73 -1.41
N VAL A 97 -7.47 10.87 -0.85
CA VAL A 97 -7.70 10.20 0.42
C VAL A 97 -6.58 10.59 1.39
N VAL A 98 -6.98 10.95 2.60
CA VAL A 98 -6.04 11.21 3.69
C VAL A 98 -5.73 9.89 4.37
N VAL A 99 -4.46 9.53 4.40
CA VAL A 99 -3.97 8.32 5.08
C VAL A 99 -3.12 8.75 6.26
N HIS A 100 -3.46 8.24 7.43
CA HIS A 100 -2.69 8.45 8.64
C HIS A 100 -1.57 7.40 8.73
N PRO A 101 -0.29 7.81 8.67
CA PRO A 101 0.84 6.93 8.89
C PRO A 101 0.90 6.48 10.36
N PRO A 102 1.65 5.40 10.65
CA PRO A 102 1.89 4.93 12.01
C PRO A 102 2.41 6.06 12.93
N ARG A 103 1.90 6.11 14.17
CA ARG A 103 2.28 7.14 15.15
C ARG A 103 3.68 6.89 15.74
N THR A 104 4.14 5.63 15.75
CA THR A 104 5.43 5.22 16.31
C THR A 104 6.23 4.34 15.34
N ALA A 105 7.54 4.20 15.59
CA ALA A 105 8.39 3.26 14.85
C ALA A 105 7.96 1.79 15.10
N THR A 106 7.45 1.48 16.29
CA THR A 106 6.91 0.16 16.63
C THR A 106 5.68 -0.16 15.77
N ASP A 107 4.75 0.79 15.64
CA ASP A 107 3.55 0.62 14.81
C ASP A 107 3.91 0.51 13.32
N LEU A 108 4.91 1.28 12.87
CA LEU A 108 5.47 1.11 11.53
C LEU A 108 5.98 -0.33 11.35
N MET A 109 6.76 -0.84 12.29
CA MET A 109 7.31 -2.19 12.21
C MET A 109 6.20 -3.25 12.16
N ARG A 110 5.19 -3.16 13.04
CA ARG A 110 4.01 -4.06 13.03
C ARG A 110 3.30 -4.04 11.69
N ARG A 111 3.02 -2.85 11.16
CA ARG A 111 2.38 -2.66 9.85
C ARG A 111 3.22 -3.25 8.71
N ARG A 112 4.55 -3.07 8.75
CA ARG A 112 5.45 -3.63 7.72
C ARG A 112 5.52 -5.15 7.78
N VAL A 113 5.57 -5.74 8.98
CA VAL A 113 5.53 -7.19 9.16
C VAL A 113 4.23 -7.75 8.60
N ARG A 114 3.08 -7.18 8.97
CA ARG A 114 1.76 -7.59 8.43
C ARG A 114 1.69 -7.49 6.91
N ALA A 115 2.14 -6.37 6.33
CA ALA A 115 2.15 -6.20 4.89
C ALA A 115 3.02 -7.26 4.18
N LEU A 116 4.19 -7.59 4.74
CA LEU A 116 5.07 -8.62 4.18
C LEU A 116 4.48 -10.02 4.32
N THR A 117 3.85 -10.34 5.45
CA THR A 117 3.13 -11.61 5.63
C THR A 117 1.99 -11.76 4.63
N GLY A 118 1.23 -10.68 4.40
CA GLY A 118 0.14 -10.68 3.42
C GLY A 118 0.61 -10.80 1.98
N ILE A 119 1.72 -10.13 1.63
CA ILE A 119 2.37 -10.31 0.32
C ILE A 119 2.80 -11.77 0.14
N ALA A 120 3.42 -12.38 1.15
CA ALA A 120 3.87 -13.77 1.08
C ALA A 120 2.69 -14.75 0.95
N GLN A 121 1.58 -14.51 1.66
CA GLN A 121 0.35 -15.30 1.45
C GLN A 121 -0.12 -15.17 0.01
N LEU A 122 -0.22 -13.93 -0.48
CA LEU A 122 -0.73 -13.63 -1.80
C LEU A 122 0.14 -14.30 -2.90
N GLU A 123 1.47 -14.21 -2.79
CA GLU A 123 2.42 -14.87 -3.69
C GLU A 123 2.27 -16.41 -3.73
N ASN A 124 1.74 -17.03 -2.66
CA ASN A 124 1.45 -18.47 -2.63
C ASN A 124 0.03 -18.82 -3.10
N THR A 125 -0.86 -17.83 -3.22
CA THR A 125 -2.29 -18.04 -3.54
C THR A 125 -2.63 -17.64 -4.97
N MET A 126 -1.93 -16.66 -5.55
CA MET A 126 -2.15 -16.27 -6.95
C MET A 126 -0.82 -16.28 -7.71
N ASP A 127 -0.88 -16.73 -8.97
CA ASP A 127 0.27 -16.75 -9.86
C ASP A 127 0.58 -15.34 -10.40
N GLY A 128 1.85 -15.09 -10.73
CA GLY A 128 2.26 -13.89 -11.49
C GLY A 128 2.41 -12.58 -10.69
N ILE A 129 2.40 -12.61 -9.34
CA ILE A 129 2.42 -11.40 -8.49
C ILE A 129 3.81 -10.76 -8.35
N GLY A 130 4.82 -11.25 -9.08
CA GLY A 130 6.21 -10.78 -8.99
C GLY A 130 6.44 -9.31 -9.37
N GLY A 131 5.48 -8.65 -10.03
CA GLY A 131 5.64 -7.32 -10.64
C GLY A 131 5.68 -6.11 -9.68
N ALA A 132 5.33 -6.28 -8.39
CA ALA A 132 5.26 -5.16 -7.44
C ALA A 132 6.49 -5.04 -6.51
N ARG A 133 7.61 -5.72 -6.83
CA ARG A 133 8.82 -5.70 -6.01
C ARG A 133 9.61 -4.41 -6.23
N THR A 134 10.07 -3.81 -5.12
CA THR A 134 11.04 -2.70 -5.18
C THR A 134 12.35 -3.20 -5.76
N THR A 135 12.78 -2.61 -6.87
CA THR A 135 14.03 -2.98 -7.54
C THR A 135 15.19 -2.09 -7.11
N ARG A 136 16.43 -2.55 -7.31
CA ARG A 136 17.63 -1.72 -7.11
C ARG A 136 17.62 -0.48 -8.03
N ALA A 137 17.12 -0.64 -9.25
CA ALA A 137 16.98 0.44 -10.22
C ALA A 137 16.04 1.55 -9.71
N ASP A 138 14.96 1.20 -9.00
CA ASP A 138 14.05 2.20 -8.41
C ASP A 138 14.73 3.03 -7.32
N LEU A 139 15.49 2.38 -6.44
CA LEU A 139 16.22 3.06 -5.38
C LEU A 139 17.33 3.95 -5.94
N LEU A 140 18.05 3.46 -6.96
CA LEU A 140 19.10 4.22 -7.62
C LEU A 140 18.53 5.43 -8.39
N ARG A 141 17.35 5.28 -9.01
CA ARG A 141 16.64 6.40 -9.65
C ARG A 141 16.27 7.49 -8.64
N ILE A 142 15.81 7.11 -7.45
CA ILE A 142 15.54 8.07 -6.37
C ILE A 142 16.83 8.80 -5.97
N LEU A 143 17.93 8.08 -5.76
CA LEU A 143 19.19 8.67 -5.32
C LEU A 143 19.82 9.57 -6.38
N ARG A 144 19.73 9.20 -7.66
CA ARG A 144 20.22 10.04 -8.78
C ARG A 144 19.42 11.33 -8.94
N ALA A 145 18.10 11.26 -8.72
CA ALA A 145 17.25 12.45 -8.79
C ALA A 145 17.45 13.38 -7.58
N GLU A 146 17.72 12.82 -6.40
CA GLU A 146 17.83 13.59 -5.15
C GLU A 146 18.87 12.95 -4.20
N PRO A 147 20.17 13.28 -4.32
CA PRO A 147 21.23 12.67 -3.52
C PRO A 147 21.06 12.85 -2.00
N ALA A 148 20.42 13.94 -1.57
CA ALA A 148 20.07 14.21 -0.18
C ALA A 148 19.09 13.18 0.43
N MET A 149 18.56 12.25 -0.37
CA MET A 149 17.75 11.12 0.09
C MET A 149 18.58 9.96 0.68
N ALA A 150 19.91 9.96 0.57
CA ALA A 150 20.76 8.86 1.04
C ALA A 150 20.50 8.44 2.52
N PRO A 151 20.42 9.37 3.51
CA PRO A 151 20.11 8.98 4.89
C PRO A 151 18.71 8.37 5.04
N ARG A 152 17.73 8.88 4.30
CA ARG A 152 16.35 8.36 4.31
C ARG A 152 16.29 6.96 3.70
N LEU A 153 17.06 6.73 2.64
CA LEU A 153 17.22 5.43 2.02
C LEU A 153 17.83 4.41 2.99
N ALA A 154 18.85 4.81 3.76
CA ALA A 154 19.42 3.94 4.79
C ALA A 154 18.38 3.52 5.84
N VAL A 155 17.57 4.46 6.35
CA VAL A 155 16.45 4.16 7.26
C VAL A 155 15.41 3.26 6.60
N PHE A 156 15.02 3.53 5.36
CA PHE A 156 14.08 2.71 4.61
C PHE A 156 14.57 1.26 4.47
N LEU A 157 15.84 1.07 4.12
CA LEU A 157 16.46 -0.25 3.99
C LEU A 157 16.56 -0.97 5.34
N GLY A 158 16.95 -0.25 6.41
CA GLY A 158 16.99 -0.80 7.76
C GLY A 158 15.63 -1.30 8.25
N VAL A 159 14.59 -0.47 8.13
CA VAL A 159 13.21 -0.87 8.46
C VAL A 159 12.76 -2.06 7.62
N THR A 160 13.07 -2.05 6.31
CA THR A 160 12.69 -3.14 5.41
C THR A 160 13.38 -4.46 5.78
N ALA A 161 14.68 -4.42 6.12
CA ALA A 161 15.44 -5.58 6.52
C ALA A 161 14.91 -6.19 7.83
N VAL A 162 14.70 -5.35 8.86
CA VAL A 162 14.17 -5.80 10.15
C VAL A 162 12.75 -6.34 10.01
N ALA A 163 11.88 -5.68 9.23
CA ALA A 163 10.53 -6.15 8.98
C ALA A 163 10.52 -7.50 8.26
N ARG A 164 11.38 -7.69 7.25
CA ARG A 164 11.54 -8.98 6.57
C ARG A 164 11.98 -10.08 7.52
N TRP A 165 12.96 -9.80 8.37
CA TRP A 165 13.43 -10.77 9.37
C TRP A 165 12.30 -11.15 10.34
N LYS A 166 11.58 -10.17 10.88
CA LYS A 166 10.43 -10.41 11.79
C LYS A 166 9.28 -11.15 11.10
N ALA A 167 9.01 -10.88 9.82
CA ALA A 167 7.97 -11.56 9.06
C ALA A 167 8.26 -13.04 8.77
N ARG A 168 9.52 -13.49 8.87
CA ARG A 168 9.87 -14.91 8.66
C ARG A 168 9.09 -15.85 9.58
N ARG A 169 8.88 -15.47 10.84
CA ARG A 169 8.17 -16.28 11.82
C ARG A 169 6.69 -16.48 11.44
N PRO A 170 5.86 -15.42 11.31
CA PRO A 170 4.44 -15.59 10.95
C PRO A 170 4.24 -16.21 9.57
N ILE A 171 5.11 -15.92 8.60
CA ILE A 171 5.06 -16.56 7.28
C ILE A 171 5.30 -18.07 7.41
N ARG A 172 6.33 -18.48 8.15
CA ARG A 172 6.67 -19.90 8.33
C ARG A 172 5.60 -20.66 9.12
N SER A 173 4.94 -20.01 10.07
CA SER A 173 3.81 -20.59 10.81
C SER A 173 2.48 -20.51 10.06
N ARG A 174 2.44 -19.96 8.83
CA ARG A 174 1.22 -19.71 8.04
C ARG A 174 0.14 -18.98 8.83
N ASP A 175 0.57 -18.10 9.72
CA ASP A 175 -0.32 -17.29 10.53
C ASP A 175 -0.83 -16.11 9.69
N TYR A 176 -1.90 -16.39 8.96
CA TYR A 176 -2.61 -15.42 8.12
C TYR A 176 -3.93 -14.94 8.75
N THR A 177 -4.26 -15.46 9.93
CA THR A 177 -5.53 -15.23 10.64
C THR A 177 -5.37 -14.31 11.83
N THR A 178 -4.15 -14.12 12.36
CA THR A 178 -3.90 -13.13 13.42
C THR A 178 -4.03 -11.72 12.86
N TRP A 179 -5.29 -11.30 12.73
CA TRP A 179 -5.70 -9.96 12.38
C TRP A 179 -5.43 -9.08 13.61
N LEU A 180 -4.19 -8.64 13.77
CA LEU A 180 -3.86 -7.55 14.69
C LEU A 180 -4.62 -6.32 14.19
N ARG A 181 -5.79 -6.09 14.78
CA ARG A 181 -6.59 -4.89 14.59
C ARG A 181 -5.70 -3.69 14.87
N ASP A 182 -5.47 -2.88 13.84
CA ASP A 182 -4.64 -1.68 13.95
C ASP A 182 -5.48 -0.54 14.55
N ASP A 183 -5.60 -0.53 15.88
CA ASP A 183 -6.26 0.55 16.61
C ASP A 183 -5.37 1.80 16.71
N SER A 184 -4.09 1.70 16.30
CA SER A 184 -3.10 2.78 16.46
C SER A 184 -3.42 4.03 15.66
N SER A 185 -4.31 3.95 14.66
CA SER A 185 -4.77 5.09 13.85
C SER A 185 -6.08 5.71 14.35
N ARG A 186 -6.87 4.98 15.16
CA ARG A 186 -8.25 5.35 15.54
C ARG A 186 -8.42 5.93 16.95
N ALA A 187 -7.37 6.04 17.75
CA ALA A 187 -7.47 6.72 19.05
C ALA A 187 -7.93 8.18 18.85
N VAL A 188 -9.20 8.44 19.18
CA VAL A 188 -9.78 9.78 19.30
C VAL A 188 -9.23 10.34 20.61
N ALA A 189 -8.60 11.51 20.56
CA ALA A 189 -8.25 12.22 21.78
C ALA A 189 -9.56 12.62 22.47
N THR A 190 -9.94 11.91 23.53
CA THR A 190 -11.01 12.33 24.42
C THR A 190 -10.56 13.64 25.06
N LYS A 191 -11.07 14.76 24.56
CA LYS A 191 -10.99 16.04 25.28
C LYS A 191 -11.97 15.93 26.45
N GLU A 192 -11.46 15.64 27.63
CA GLU A 192 -12.17 15.98 28.86
C GLU A 192 -12.29 17.51 28.89
N SER A 193 -13.53 17.99 28.85
CA SER A 193 -13.87 19.35 29.21
C SER A 193 -14.07 19.35 30.73
N ARG A 194 -13.27 20.18 31.41
CA ARG A 194 -13.54 20.66 32.75
C ARG A 194 -13.80 22.15 32.65
#